data_AF-A0A2V9SH41-F1
#
_entry.id   AF-A0A2V9SH41-F1
#
_cell.length_a   1.000
_cell.length_b   1.000
_cell.length_c   1.000
_cell.angle_alpha   90.00
_cell.angle_beta   90.00
_cell.angle_gamma   90.00
#
_symmetry.space_group_name_H-M   'P 1'
#
loop_
_entity.id
_entity.type
_entity.pdbx_description
1 polymer ?
#
loop_
_entity_poly.entity_id
_entity_poly.type
_entity_poly.pdbx_seq_one_letter_code
_entity_poly.pdbx_strand_id
1 'polypeptide(L)' 'MLAGCHRLGARSILAAPLRHFRKTLGIFEVLSSAPYAFNHSDVATMQLLASMIVAAISRLSNSQPQSQVHSLTSLPSS' A
#
# COMPACT_ATOMS: atom_id res chain seq x y z
N MET A 1 -1.37 -23.15 -30.20
CA MET A 1 -1.06 -21.74 -29.87
C MET A 1 -2.35 -21.01 -29.50
N LEU A 2 -2.89 -21.17 -28.27
CA LEU A 2 -3.92 -20.30 -27.60
C LEU A 2 -4.85 -21.13 -26.67
N ALA A 3 -4.36 -21.62 -25.52
CA ALA A 3 -5.24 -22.23 -24.50
C ALA A 3 -4.91 -21.73 -23.08
N GLY A 4 -4.63 -20.42 -22.95
CA GLY A 4 -4.12 -19.82 -21.70
C GLY A 4 -5.08 -18.91 -20.93
N CYS A 5 -5.95 -18.14 -21.58
CA CYS A 5 -6.45 -16.91 -20.93
C CYS A 5 -7.98 -16.73 -20.92
N HIS A 6 -8.75 -17.78 -20.60
CA HIS A 6 -10.18 -17.64 -20.29
C HIS A 6 -10.49 -18.08 -18.85
N ARG A 7 -9.65 -17.72 -17.88
CA ARG A 7 -9.76 -18.26 -16.52
C ARG A 7 -9.61 -17.26 -15.38
N LEU A 8 -9.95 -16.00 -15.58
CA LEU A 8 -10.29 -15.14 -14.44
C LEU A 8 -11.77 -14.83 -14.34
N GLY A 9 -12.56 -15.01 -15.41
CA GLY A 9 -13.99 -14.69 -15.41
C GLY A 9 -14.31 -13.25 -14.99
N ALA A 10 -13.29 -12.39 -14.81
CA ALA A 10 -13.41 -11.05 -14.28
C ALA A 10 -13.99 -10.16 -15.38
N ARG A 11 -15.15 -9.58 -15.09
CA ARG A 11 -15.90 -8.67 -15.97
C ARG A 11 -15.87 -7.24 -15.46
N SER A 12 -15.35 -7.01 -14.25
CA SER A 12 -15.06 -5.69 -13.68
C SER A 12 -13.80 -5.76 -12.82
N ILE A 13 -13.02 -4.67 -12.78
CA ILE A 13 -11.88 -4.52 -11.89
C ILE A 13 -11.89 -3.12 -11.25
N LEU A 14 -11.54 -3.05 -9.97
CA LEU A 14 -11.26 -1.82 -9.25
C LEU A 14 -9.81 -1.86 -8.84
N ALA A 15 -9.05 -0.78 -9.09
CA ALA A 15 -7.63 -0.70 -8.78
C ALA A 15 -7.31 0.65 -8.12
N ALA A 16 -6.61 0.61 -6.99
CA ALA A 16 -6.19 1.78 -6.22
C ALA A 16 -4.69 1.71 -5.97
N PRO A 17 -3.90 2.72 -6.38
CA PRO A 17 -2.47 2.69 -6.16
C PRO A 17 -2.14 2.95 -4.69
N LEU A 18 -1.30 2.12 -4.10
CA LEU A 18 -0.74 2.33 -2.77
C LEU A 18 0.44 3.30 -2.89
N ARG A 19 0.22 4.60 -2.63
CA ARG A 19 1.24 5.65 -2.82
C ARG A 19 1.64 6.26 -1.50
N HIS A 20 2.95 6.36 -1.27
CA HIS A 20 3.52 7.13 -0.17
C HIS A 20 4.40 8.24 -0.74
N PHE A 21 4.03 9.51 -0.46
CA PHE A 21 4.61 10.69 -1.10
C PHE A 21 4.63 10.60 -2.64
N ARG A 22 5.83 10.45 -3.22
CA ARG A 22 6.07 10.35 -4.67
C ARG A 22 6.33 8.92 -5.14
N LYS A 23 6.33 7.93 -4.23
CA LYS A 23 6.64 6.54 -4.55
C LYS A 23 5.39 5.67 -4.50
N THR A 24 5.13 4.94 -5.58
CA THR A 24 4.13 3.85 -5.59
C THR A 24 4.74 2.63 -4.92
N LEU A 25 4.14 2.19 -3.83
CA LEU A 25 4.51 0.99 -3.08
C LEU A 25 3.89 -0.28 -3.70
N GLY A 26 2.76 -0.15 -4.38
CA GLY A 26 2.06 -1.25 -5.04
C GLY A 26 0.68 -0.85 -5.56
N ILE A 27 -0.13 -1.84 -5.95
CA ILE A 27 -1.52 -1.67 -6.39
C ILE A 27 -2.39 -2.57 -5.52
N PHE A 28 -3.51 -2.02 -5.02
CA PHE A 28 -4.58 -2.79 -4.41
C PHE A 28 -5.66 -3.02 -5.47
N GLU A 29 -5.99 -4.27 -5.76
CA GLU A 29 -6.94 -4.64 -6.82
C GLU A 29 -8.07 -5.52 -6.29
N VAL A 30 -9.28 -5.28 -6.78
CA VAL A 30 -10.47 -6.09 -6.52
C VAL A 30 -11.10 -6.47 -7.86
N LEU A 31 -11.32 -7.77 -8.06
CA LEU A 31 -11.85 -8.33 -9.30
C LEU A 31 -13.26 -8.88 -9.06
N SER A 32 -14.15 -8.67 -10.02
CA SER A 32 -15.50 -9.21 -9.99
C SER A 32 -15.86 -9.85 -11.33
N SER A 33 -16.57 -10.97 -11.29
CA SER A 33 -17.13 -11.62 -12.47
C SER A 33 -18.45 -11.00 -12.93
N ALA A 34 -19.03 -10.07 -12.18
CA ALA A 34 -20.19 -9.30 -12.60
C ALA A 34 -19.76 -8.04 -13.38
N PRO A 35 -20.43 -7.67 -14.48
CA PRO A 35 -20.21 -6.38 -15.14
C PRO A 35 -20.75 -5.23 -14.27
N TYR A 36 -20.09 -4.07 -14.31
CA TYR A 36 -20.46 -2.86 -13.54
C TYR A 36 -20.57 -3.10 -12.02
N ALA A 37 -19.74 -3.99 -11.48
CA ALA A 37 -19.81 -4.40 -10.08
C ALA A 37 -19.37 -3.34 -9.06
N PHE A 38 -18.74 -2.25 -9.53
CA PHE A 38 -18.17 -1.20 -8.69
C PHE A 38 -18.79 0.15 -9.02
N ASN A 39 -19.17 0.88 -7.98
CA ASN A 39 -19.70 2.23 -8.03
C ASN A 39 -18.76 3.22 -7.33
N HIS A 40 -19.15 4.50 -7.27
CA HIS A 40 -18.34 5.57 -6.67
C HIS A 40 -18.07 5.38 -5.17
N SER A 41 -19.01 4.79 -4.43
CA SER A 41 -18.81 4.48 -3.01
C SER A 41 -17.74 3.40 -2.84
N ASP A 42 -17.72 2.38 -3.71
CA ASP A 42 -16.69 1.35 -3.68
C ASP A 42 -15.29 1.93 -3.95
N VAL A 43 -15.20 2.89 -4.88
CA VAL A 43 -13.95 3.64 -5.14
C VAL A 43 -13.50 4.39 -3.89
N ALA A 44 -14.41 5.12 -3.23
CA ALA A 44 -14.09 5.89 -2.03
C ALA A 44 -13.65 4.98 -0.86
N THR A 45 -14.36 3.88 -0.64
CA THR A 45 -14.00 2.86 0.34
C THR A 45 -12.63 2.28 0.03
N MET A 46 -12.36 1.93 -1.23
CA MET A 46 -11.09 1.35 -1.63
C MET A 46 -9.92 2.33 -1.49
N GLN A 47 -10.12 3.62 -1.74
CA GLN A 47 -9.12 4.66 -1.48
C GLN A 47 -8.82 4.83 0.01
N LEU A 48 -9.84 4.74 0.88
CA LEU A 48 -9.65 4.78 2.33
C LEU A 48 -8.83 3.57 2.80
N LEU A 49 -9.19 2.37 2.35
CA LEU A 49 -8.46 1.13 2.64
C LEU A 49 -7.00 1.22 2.16
N ALA A 50 -6.78 1.66 0.92
CA ALA A 50 -5.45 1.87 0.35
C ALA A 50 -4.61 2.83 1.21
N SER A 51 -5.21 3.93 1.70
CA SER A 51 -4.54 4.91 2.56
C SER A 51 -4.14 4.29 3.91
N MET A 52 -4.99 3.47 4.51
CA MET A 52 -4.69 2.78 5.76
C MET A 52 -3.56 1.75 5.60
N ILE A 53 -3.55 1.00 4.49
CA ILE A 53 -2.47 0.06 4.16
C ILE A 53 -1.14 0.82 4.03
N VAL A 54 -1.11 1.91 3.27
CA VAL A 54 0.08 2.76 3.15
C VAL A 54 0.56 3.23 4.53
N ALA A 55 -0.34 3.73 5.38
CA ALA A 55 0.02 4.21 6.71
C ALA A 55 0.61 3.09 7.60
N ALA A 56 0.08 1.86 7.50
CA ALA A 56 0.62 0.72 8.22
C ALA A 56 2.02 0.31 7.71
N ILE A 57 2.20 0.25 6.39
CA ILE A 57 3.50 -0.06 5.77
C ILE A 57 4.54 1.00 6.15
N SER A 58 4.18 2.28 6.13
CA SER A 58 5.08 3.37 6.52
C SER A 58 5.54 3.23 7.97
N ARG A 59 4.63 2.90 8.89
CA ARG A 59 4.99 2.65 10.30
C ARG A 59 5.98 1.50 10.45
N LEU A 60 5.73 0.37 9.80
CA LEU A 60 6.61 -0.80 9.83
C LEU A 60 7.99 -0.51 9.24
N SER A 61 8.03 0.31 8.18
CA SER A 61 9.28 0.69 7.52
C SER A 61 10.11 1.69 8.34
N ASN A 62 9.46 2.54 9.13
CA ASN A 62 10.11 3.51 10.02
C ASN A 62 10.56 2.92 11.36
N SER A 63 10.24 1.66 11.66
CA SER A 63 10.74 0.92 12.82
C SER A 63 12.22 0.54 12.65
N GLN A 64 13.09 1.52 12.44
CA GLN A 64 14.49 1.36 12.82
C GLN A 64 14.52 1.33 14.36
N PRO A 65 15.19 0.36 15.00
CA PRO A 65 15.43 0.44 16.43
C PRO A 65 16.11 1.78 16.68
N GLN A 66 15.48 2.62 17.48
CA GLN A 66 16.08 3.87 17.93
C GLN A 66 17.22 3.49 18.88
N SER A 67 18.37 3.10 18.31
CA SER A 67 19.64 3.07 19.01
C SER A 67 19.99 4.51 19.32
N GLN A 68 19.39 5.04 20.39
CA GLN A 68 19.91 6.19 21.10
C GLN A 68 21.29 5.82 21.63
N VAL A 69 22.30 5.92 20.78
CA VAL A 69 23.67 6.15 21.21
C VAL A 69 23.70 7.60 21.69
N HIS A 70 23.08 7.85 22.85
CA HIS A 70 23.42 9.02 23.67
C HIS A 70 24.82 8.77 24.21
N SER A 71 25.83 8.95 23.35
CA SER A 71 27.16 9.31 23.80
C SER A 71 27.03 10.71 24.41
N LEU A 72 26.64 10.79 25.68
CA LEU A 72 26.87 11.98 26.49
C LEU A 72 28.38 12.14 26.58
N THR A 73 28.89 12.92 25.63
CA THR A 73 29.94 13.93 25.82
C THR A 73 31.01 13.53 26.83
N SER A 74 32.07 12.93 26.28
CA SER A 74 33.42 13.35 26.62
C SER A 74 33.47 14.87 26.75
N LEU A 75 33.68 15.39 27.96
CA LEU A 75 34.35 16.68 28.12
C LEU A 75 35.83 16.40 28.41
N PRO A 76 36.76 17.06 27.70
CA PRO A 76 38.15 17.10 28.11
C PRO A 76 38.34 18.17 29.20
N SER A 77 39.39 17.98 30.00
CA SER A 77 40.14 19.01 30.72
C SER A 77 39.56 19.56 32.03
N SER A 78 40.14 19.10 33.16
CA SER A 78 40.95 19.95 34.06
C SER A 78 41.93 19.07 34.82
#